data_AF-A0A935NG05-F1
#
_entry.id   AF-A0A935NG05-F1
#
_cell.length_a   1.000
_cell.length_b   1.000
_cell.length_c   1.000
_cell.angle_alpha   90.00
_cell.angle_beta   90.00
_cell.angle_gamma   90.00
#
_symmetry.space_group_name_H-M   'P 1'
#
loop_
_entity.id
_entity.type
_entity.pdbx_description
1 polymer ?
#
loop_
_entity_poly.entity_id
_entity_poly.type
_entity_poly.pdbx_seq_one_letter_code
_entity_poly.pdbx_strand_id
1 'polypeptide(L)'
;MKKNLLIALLGLVSLVFTQNVFAQYQSMKMKKTVIDNNYDQFKHKIVPDWSRQINDPAIPTLKVRERHYVLGDNQILEIELTATKYAQGNFTASTCNENRTLNGWQFTELKPNQPKILRFETTNTCNNGWWWQTNGYQVLSDWTAWTAFDNNGLKARMSYSLDAAGQKIINLQIESKKRATLRCAINVCTSNSIEQNGWRKIQIEANKPTNYQFAYKNTCADGWWWQYKNYERLPGLLENDVELNPVDD
;
A
#
# COMPACT_ATOMS: atom_id res chain seq x y z
N MET A 1 78.48 16.19 -8.87
CA MET A 1 77.07 16.64 -8.89
C MET A 1 76.02 15.52 -8.80
N LYS A 2 76.33 14.30 -8.29
CA LYS A 2 75.36 13.18 -8.22
C LYS A 2 74.78 12.89 -6.82
N LYS A 3 75.36 13.44 -5.73
CA LYS A 3 74.86 13.24 -4.35
C LYS A 3 73.67 14.14 -3.98
N ASN A 4 73.58 15.34 -4.53
CA ASN A 4 72.53 16.29 -4.16
C ASN A 4 71.18 16.01 -4.86
N LEU A 5 71.18 15.25 -5.96
CA LEU A 5 69.96 14.87 -6.68
C LEU A 5 69.23 13.70 -5.98
N LEU A 6 69.98 12.78 -5.37
CA LEU A 6 69.42 11.62 -4.67
C LEU A 6 68.70 12.02 -3.36
N ILE A 7 69.23 13.03 -2.66
CA ILE A 7 68.63 13.58 -1.44
C ILE A 7 67.34 14.35 -1.76
N ALA A 8 67.31 15.07 -2.89
CA ALA A 8 66.11 15.75 -3.35
C ALA A 8 64.99 14.78 -3.78
N LEU A 9 65.34 13.65 -4.40
CA LEU A 9 64.38 12.62 -4.78
C LEU A 9 63.82 11.84 -3.58
N LEU A 10 64.64 11.55 -2.56
CA LEU A 10 64.17 10.91 -1.32
C LEU A 10 63.26 11.84 -0.48
N GLY A 11 63.54 13.15 -0.49
CA GLY A 11 62.68 14.15 0.16
C GLY A 11 61.29 14.27 -0.49
N LEU A 12 61.20 14.19 -1.82
CA LEU A 12 59.92 14.26 -2.53
C LEU A 12 59.06 13.01 -2.34
N VAL A 13 59.65 11.81 -2.27
CA VAL A 13 58.88 10.58 -2.04
C VAL A 13 58.34 10.52 -0.60
N SER A 14 59.06 11.02 0.40
CA SER A 14 58.54 11.14 1.77
C SER A 14 57.43 12.19 1.95
N LEU A 15 57.39 13.24 1.12
CA LEU A 15 56.31 14.23 1.13
C LEU A 15 55.00 13.72 0.49
N VAL A 16 55.08 12.88 -0.54
CA VAL A 16 53.88 12.33 -1.21
C VAL A 16 53.21 11.22 -0.38
N PHE A 17 53.98 10.45 0.41
CA PHE A 17 53.41 9.42 1.29
C PHE A 17 52.78 9.98 2.57
N THR A 18 53.21 11.15 3.05
CA THR A 18 52.65 11.77 4.27
C THR A 18 51.34 12.50 4.02
N GLN A 19 51.08 12.99 2.80
CA GLN A 19 49.81 13.65 2.46
C GLN A 19 48.66 12.65 2.26
N ASN A 20 48.93 11.43 1.77
CA ASN A 20 47.88 10.41 1.57
C ASN A 20 47.46 9.70 2.88
N VAL A 21 48.35 9.58 3.87
CA VAL A 21 47.99 8.99 5.18
C VAL A 21 47.25 9.99 6.08
N PHE A 22 47.52 11.30 5.96
CA PHE A 22 46.77 12.33 6.70
C PHE A 22 45.34 12.54 6.16
N ALA A 23 45.10 12.33 4.86
CA ALA A 23 43.74 12.38 4.29
C ALA A 23 42.88 11.19 4.73
N GLN A 24 43.46 9.99 4.89
CA GLN A 24 42.73 8.82 5.41
C GLN A 24 42.54 8.85 6.94
N TYR A 25 43.38 9.57 7.69
CA TYR A 25 43.18 9.72 9.13
C TYR A 25 42.15 10.81 9.50
N GLN A 26 41.90 11.78 8.63
CA GLN A 26 40.81 12.75 8.82
C GLN A 26 39.42 12.22 8.43
N SER A 27 39.32 11.13 7.66
CA SER A 27 38.02 10.50 7.36
C SER A 27 37.54 9.48 8.42
N MET A 28 38.33 9.20 9.46
CA MET A 28 38.01 8.20 10.50
C MET A 28 37.90 8.74 11.93
N LYS A 29 37.81 10.06 12.12
CA LYS A 29 37.44 10.66 13.42
C LYS A 29 36.44 11.80 13.26
N MET A 30 35.20 11.48 12.90
CA MET A 30 34.08 12.23 13.50
C MET A 30 33.96 11.79 14.97
N LYS A 31 34.91 12.24 15.79
CA LYS A 31 34.71 12.31 17.24
C LYS A 31 33.64 13.38 17.45
N LYS A 32 32.50 12.93 17.99
CA LYS A 32 31.43 13.76 18.52
C LYS A 32 32.03 14.64 19.62
N THR A 33 32.44 15.86 19.27
CA THR A 33 32.71 16.91 20.26
C THR A 33 31.34 17.42 20.71
N VAL A 34 30.83 16.90 21.83
CA VAL A 34 29.73 17.56 22.54
C VAL A 34 30.36 18.76 23.22
N ILE A 35 30.17 19.94 22.63
CA ILE A 35 30.40 21.20 23.32
C ILE A 35 29.14 21.42 24.17
N ASP A 36 29.28 21.29 25.48
CA ASP A 36 28.30 21.80 26.44
C ASP A 36 28.29 23.32 26.32
N ASN A 37 27.29 23.85 25.62
CA ASN A 37 26.90 25.25 25.69
C ASN A 37 25.41 25.29 26.01
N ASN A 38 25.11 25.48 27.30
CA ASN A 38 23.88 26.09 27.74
C ASN A 38 23.77 27.47 27.07
N TYR A 39 22.73 27.67 26.26
CA TYR A 39 21.89 28.88 26.11
C TYR A 39 21.07 28.74 24.82
N ASP A 40 19.74 28.64 24.97
CA ASP A 40 18.68 28.77 23.97
C ASP A 40 18.94 28.18 22.57
N GLN A 41 18.84 26.85 22.48
CA GLN A 41 18.79 26.18 21.19
C GLN A 41 17.45 26.47 20.51
N PHE A 42 17.48 27.25 19.43
CA PHE A 42 16.41 27.30 18.44
C PHE A 42 15.93 25.86 18.12
N LYS A 43 14.69 25.55 18.53
CA LYS A 43 14.00 24.24 18.43
C LYS A 43 13.71 23.77 17.00
N HIS A 44 14.58 23.98 16.01
CA HIS A 44 14.34 23.45 14.66
C HIS A 44 15.64 23.02 13.96
N LYS A 45 16.05 21.76 14.18
CA LYS A 45 16.88 21.03 13.22
C LYS A 45 15.97 20.09 12.42
N ILE A 46 15.41 20.58 11.32
CA ILE A 46 14.60 19.77 10.40
C ILE A 46 15.37 19.63 9.09
N VAL A 47 16.05 18.50 8.91
CA VAL A 47 16.19 17.89 7.57
C VAL A 47 16.18 16.37 7.73
N PRO A 48 15.00 15.73 7.85
CA PRO A 48 14.91 14.28 7.78
C PRO A 48 14.77 13.90 6.32
N ASP A 49 15.89 13.55 5.69
CA ASP A 49 15.86 12.91 4.39
C ASP A 49 15.05 11.62 4.48
N TRP A 50 14.25 11.38 3.46
CA TRP A 50 13.55 10.12 3.32
C TRP A 50 14.54 8.97 3.17
N SER A 51 14.24 7.87 3.85
CA SER A 51 14.96 6.62 3.68
C SER A 51 14.94 6.14 2.23
N ARG A 52 15.80 5.16 1.93
CA ARG A 52 15.67 4.40 0.69
C ARG A 52 14.35 3.65 0.70
N GLN A 53 13.83 3.37 -0.49
CA GLN A 53 12.61 2.60 -0.63
C GLN A 53 12.76 1.21 0.01
N ILE A 54 11.87 0.94 0.96
CA ILE A 54 11.67 -0.35 1.62
C ILE A 54 10.64 -1.12 0.79
N ASN A 55 11.00 -2.36 0.44
CA ASN A 55 10.13 -3.27 -0.29
C ASN A 55 9.99 -4.55 0.53
N ASP A 56 8.76 -4.96 0.79
CA ASP A 56 8.46 -6.26 1.39
C ASP A 56 8.17 -7.27 0.27
N PRO A 57 8.94 -8.36 0.13
CA PRO A 57 8.66 -9.41 -0.84
C PRO A 57 7.28 -10.05 -0.67
N ALA A 58 6.71 -10.06 0.54
CA ALA A 58 5.38 -10.58 0.81
C ALA A 58 4.27 -9.62 0.35
N ILE A 59 4.56 -8.32 0.20
CA ILE A 59 3.64 -7.29 -0.27
C ILE A 59 4.30 -6.51 -1.42
N PRO A 60 4.57 -7.15 -2.57
CA PRO A 60 5.41 -6.57 -3.62
C PRO A 60 4.79 -5.33 -4.29
N THR A 61 3.48 -5.11 -4.09
CA THR A 61 2.77 -3.94 -4.60
C THR A 61 2.92 -2.72 -3.71
N LEU A 62 3.40 -2.84 -2.47
CA LEU A 62 3.57 -1.74 -1.53
C LEU A 62 5.05 -1.34 -1.44
N LYS A 63 5.30 -0.06 -1.64
CA LYS A 63 6.60 0.59 -1.47
C LYS A 63 6.49 1.57 -0.32
N VAL A 64 7.44 1.53 0.60
CA VAL A 64 7.45 2.41 1.78
C VAL A 64 8.75 3.19 1.85
N ARG A 65 8.67 4.46 2.18
CA ARG A 65 9.82 5.26 2.63
C ARG A 65 9.44 5.90 3.96
N GLU A 66 10.42 6.14 4.79
CA GLU A 66 10.19 6.70 6.12
C GLU A 66 11.15 7.85 6.38
N ARG A 67 10.73 8.78 7.22
CA ARG A 67 11.59 9.85 7.73
C ARG A 67 11.23 10.13 9.18
N HIS A 68 12.25 10.27 10.01
CA HIS A 68 12.09 10.49 11.45
C HIS A 68 12.70 11.81 11.86
N TYR A 69 11.98 12.59 12.65
CA TYR A 69 12.47 13.86 13.17
C TYR A 69 11.79 14.25 14.47
N VAL A 70 12.36 15.25 15.13
CA VAL A 70 11.83 15.82 16.37
C VAL A 70 11.33 17.22 16.08
N LEU A 71 10.12 17.54 16.54
CA LEU A 71 9.53 18.87 16.46
C LEU A 71 8.99 19.26 17.84
N GLY A 72 9.67 20.19 18.50
CA GLY A 72 9.39 20.46 19.91
C GLY A 72 9.70 19.24 20.77
N ASP A 73 8.70 18.79 21.53
CA ASP A 73 8.83 17.64 22.43
C ASP A 73 8.27 16.35 21.78
N ASN A 74 7.81 16.45 20.52
CA ASN A 74 7.28 15.32 19.77
C ASN A 74 8.36 14.63 18.94
N GLN A 75 8.42 13.31 19.04
CA GLN A 75 9.04 12.46 18.04
C GLN A 75 8.03 12.19 16.94
N ILE A 76 8.42 12.35 15.68
CA ILE A 76 7.57 12.18 14.52
C ILE A 76 8.18 11.13 13.59
N LEU A 77 7.33 10.19 13.18
CA LEU A 77 7.52 9.33 12.03
C LEU A 77 6.55 9.76 10.95
N GLU A 78 7.08 9.98 9.75
CA GLU A 78 6.26 10.02 8.54
C GLU A 78 6.61 8.82 7.68
N ILE A 79 5.60 8.10 7.21
CA ILE A 79 5.72 7.03 6.22
C ILE A 79 5.06 7.47 4.92
N GLU A 80 5.82 7.43 3.83
CA GLU A 80 5.33 7.58 2.46
C GLU A 80 5.00 6.19 1.92
N LEU A 81 3.70 5.96 1.67
CA LEU A 81 3.16 4.74 1.12
C LEU A 81 2.89 4.94 -0.37
N THR A 82 3.45 4.08 -1.21
CA THR A 82 3.14 4.06 -2.65
C THR A 82 2.76 2.64 -3.06
N ALA A 83 1.53 2.46 -3.54
CA ALA A 83 1.08 1.18 -4.08
C ALA A 83 1.20 1.18 -5.61
N THR A 84 1.67 0.10 -6.24
CA THR A 84 1.71 -0.03 -7.71
C THR A 84 0.33 -0.29 -8.33
N LYS A 85 -0.62 -0.70 -7.50
CA LYS A 85 -2.00 -1.04 -7.84
C LYS A 85 -2.96 -0.31 -6.89
N TYR A 86 -4.25 -0.28 -7.24
CA TYR A 86 -5.26 0.26 -6.32
C TYR A 86 -5.43 -0.71 -5.16
N ALA A 87 -5.21 -0.22 -3.95
CA ALA A 87 -5.11 -1.03 -2.73
C ALA A 87 -5.66 -0.26 -1.52
N GLN A 88 -5.88 -0.98 -0.42
CA GLN A 88 -6.16 -0.39 0.89
C GLN A 88 -5.46 -1.16 1.99
N GLY A 89 -5.29 -0.55 3.16
CA GLY A 89 -4.77 -1.22 4.35
C GLY A 89 -4.87 -0.33 5.58
N ASN A 90 -4.66 -0.92 6.75
CA ASN A 90 -4.53 -0.19 8.01
C ASN A 90 -3.07 -0.12 8.40
N PHE A 91 -2.60 1.06 8.75
CA PHE A 91 -1.20 1.29 9.13
C PHE A 91 -1.11 1.85 10.53
N THR A 92 -0.11 1.41 11.29
CA THR A 92 0.17 1.96 12.63
C THR A 92 1.67 2.08 12.82
N ALA A 93 2.05 2.81 13.86
CA ALA A 93 3.43 2.89 14.28
C ALA A 93 3.56 3.02 15.80
N SER A 94 4.74 2.64 16.28
CA SER A 94 5.09 2.71 17.69
C SER A 94 6.59 2.94 17.88
N THR A 95 6.93 3.62 18.97
CA THR A 95 8.30 3.72 19.51
C THR A 95 8.59 2.65 20.57
N CYS A 96 7.61 1.85 20.97
CA CYS A 96 7.75 0.74 21.91
C CYS A 96 7.52 -0.61 21.20
N ASN A 97 8.52 -1.51 21.23
CA ASN A 97 8.42 -2.82 20.58
C ASN A 97 7.23 -3.67 21.09
N GLU A 98 6.89 -3.52 22.37
CA GLU A 98 5.85 -4.29 23.07
C GLU A 98 4.45 -3.70 22.92
N ASN A 99 4.32 -2.41 22.56
CA ASN A 99 3.04 -1.73 22.50
C ASN A 99 2.84 -1.09 21.13
N ARG A 100 2.49 -1.93 20.14
CA ARG A 100 2.62 -1.66 18.69
C ARG A 100 1.57 -0.72 18.10
N THR A 101 0.69 -0.14 18.92
CA THR A 101 -0.44 0.70 18.47
C THR A 101 -0.47 2.07 19.14
N LEU A 102 0.67 2.64 19.54
CA LEU A 102 0.75 3.90 20.28
C LEU A 102 -0.08 5.04 19.67
N ASN A 103 -0.24 5.05 18.35
CA ASN A 103 -0.99 6.06 17.61
C ASN A 103 -2.23 5.52 16.88
N GLY A 104 -2.70 4.34 17.27
CA GLY A 104 -3.85 3.67 16.66
C GLY A 104 -3.61 3.23 15.21
N TRP A 105 -4.64 2.63 14.61
CA TRP A 105 -4.62 2.20 13.21
C TRP A 105 -5.23 3.30 12.32
N GLN A 106 -4.52 3.65 11.25
CA GLN A 106 -4.97 4.58 10.23
C GLN A 106 -5.34 3.80 8.96
N PHE A 107 -6.65 3.72 8.65
CA PHE A 107 -7.14 3.19 7.39
C PHE A 107 -6.71 4.09 6.23
N THR A 108 -6.15 3.49 5.18
CA THR A 108 -5.63 4.22 4.03
C THR A 108 -5.97 3.50 2.73
N GLU A 109 -6.66 4.19 1.82
CA GLU A 109 -6.75 3.80 0.41
C GLU A 109 -5.58 4.39 -0.38
N LEU A 110 -4.95 3.56 -1.23
CA LEU A 110 -3.77 3.90 -2.01
C LEU A 110 -4.12 3.81 -3.49
N LYS A 111 -4.09 4.97 -4.17
CA LYS A 111 -4.24 5.04 -5.62
C LYS A 111 -2.93 4.61 -6.31
N PRO A 112 -2.98 3.95 -7.49
CA PRO A 112 -1.80 3.46 -8.16
C PRO A 112 -0.76 4.56 -8.38
N ASN A 113 0.46 4.34 -7.90
CA ASN A 113 1.64 5.20 -8.03
C ASN A 113 1.43 6.64 -7.52
N GLN A 114 0.45 6.85 -6.64
CA GLN A 114 0.23 8.14 -5.97
C GLN A 114 0.67 8.02 -4.52
N PRO A 115 1.79 8.68 -4.12
CA PRO A 115 2.27 8.63 -2.75
C PRO A 115 1.25 9.17 -1.75
N LYS A 116 1.13 8.50 -0.61
CA LYS A 116 0.34 8.93 0.54
C LYS A 116 1.24 8.99 1.77
N ILE A 117 1.30 10.15 2.41
CA ILE A 117 2.06 10.33 3.64
C ILE A 117 1.14 10.12 4.84
N LEU A 118 1.51 9.20 5.72
CA LEU A 118 0.92 9.07 7.05
C LEU A 118 1.89 9.61 8.08
N ARG A 119 1.35 10.28 9.09
CA ARG A 119 2.12 10.90 10.17
C ARG A 119 1.72 10.30 11.50
N PHE A 120 2.73 9.89 12.25
CA PHE A 120 2.63 9.34 13.59
C PHE A 120 3.51 10.19 14.50
N GLU A 121 2.96 10.67 15.61
CA GLU A 121 3.68 11.51 16.56
C GLU A 121 3.49 11.00 17.98
N THR A 122 4.52 11.11 18.80
CA THR A 122 4.45 10.73 20.21
C THR A 122 5.37 11.59 21.04
N THR A 123 4.97 11.84 22.28
CA THR A 123 5.83 12.40 23.33
C THR A 123 6.53 11.32 24.15
N ASN A 124 6.16 10.04 23.95
CA ASN A 124 6.66 8.91 24.73
C ASN A 124 8.03 8.43 24.21
N THR A 125 8.98 8.29 25.13
CA THR A 125 10.41 8.03 24.88
C THR A 125 10.77 6.57 25.14
N CYS A 126 9.94 5.62 24.72
CA CYS A 126 10.44 4.25 24.57
C CYS A 126 11.64 4.30 23.61
N ASN A 127 12.85 4.16 24.14
CA ASN A 127 14.11 4.52 23.48
C ASN A 127 14.58 3.51 22.43
N ASN A 128 13.68 2.74 21.83
CA ASN A 128 14.05 1.59 21.01
C ASN A 128 13.85 1.80 19.49
N GLY A 129 13.52 3.02 19.05
CA GLY A 129 13.34 3.36 17.64
C GLY A 129 11.90 3.22 17.15
N TRP A 130 11.65 3.53 15.88
CA TRP A 130 10.32 3.43 15.28
C TRP A 130 10.09 2.07 14.63
N TRP A 131 8.91 1.53 14.83
CA TRP A 131 8.38 0.41 14.05
C TRP A 131 7.01 0.79 13.51
N TRP A 132 6.77 0.46 12.25
CA TRP A 132 5.45 0.54 11.65
C TRP A 132 4.98 -0.84 11.22
N GLN A 133 3.66 -1.00 11.16
CA GLN A 133 3.00 -2.24 10.77
C GLN A 133 1.84 -1.93 9.84
N THR A 134 1.52 -2.91 8.99
CA THR A 134 0.32 -2.91 8.17
C THR A 134 -0.54 -4.11 8.53
N ASN A 135 -1.86 -3.94 8.54
CA ASN A 135 -2.83 -5.00 8.72
C ASN A 135 -3.95 -4.88 7.68
N GLY A 136 -4.43 -6.01 7.19
CA GLY A 136 -5.49 -6.06 6.16
C GLY A 136 -5.12 -5.34 4.86
N TYR A 137 -3.82 -5.32 4.51
CA TYR A 137 -3.41 -4.78 3.21
C TYR A 137 -3.95 -5.68 2.11
N GLN A 138 -4.74 -5.12 1.21
CA GLN A 138 -5.32 -5.83 0.08
C GLN A 138 -5.25 -5.02 -1.20
N VAL A 139 -4.91 -5.69 -2.29
CA VAL A 139 -4.95 -5.12 -3.63
C VAL A 139 -6.38 -5.25 -4.15
N LEU A 140 -7.08 -4.11 -4.19
CA LEU A 140 -8.48 -4.03 -4.59
C LEU A 140 -8.68 -4.23 -6.09
N SER A 141 -7.65 -3.98 -6.89
CA SER A 141 -7.71 -4.11 -8.35
C SER A 141 -7.39 -5.51 -8.87
N ASP A 142 -6.99 -6.43 -7.99
CA ASP A 142 -6.88 -7.83 -8.35
C ASP A 142 -8.25 -8.50 -8.28
N TRP A 143 -8.46 -9.45 -9.19
CA TRP A 143 -9.69 -10.22 -9.19
C TRP A 143 -9.71 -11.17 -7.99
N THR A 144 -10.84 -11.22 -7.30
CA THR A 144 -11.11 -12.30 -6.34
C THR A 144 -11.01 -13.66 -7.04
N ALA A 145 -10.90 -14.73 -6.25
CA ALA A 145 -11.11 -16.08 -6.76
C ALA A 145 -12.47 -16.18 -7.48
N TRP A 146 -12.55 -17.10 -8.43
CA TRP A 146 -13.83 -17.45 -9.03
C TRP A 146 -14.69 -18.15 -8.00
N THR A 147 -15.82 -17.56 -7.66
CA THR A 147 -16.85 -18.23 -6.89
C THR A 147 -17.79 -18.91 -7.86
N ALA A 148 -17.85 -20.25 -7.80
CA ALA A 148 -18.78 -21.06 -8.59
C ALA A 148 -20.10 -21.19 -7.84
N PHE A 149 -21.20 -21.11 -8.57
CA PHE A 149 -22.55 -21.20 -8.03
C PHE A 149 -23.27 -22.34 -8.75
N ASP A 150 -23.54 -23.41 -7.98
CA ASP A 150 -24.37 -24.58 -8.31
C ASP A 150 -24.17 -25.30 -9.66
N ASN A 151 -25.06 -26.28 -9.90
CA ASN A 151 -25.08 -27.18 -11.07
C ASN A 151 -25.23 -26.46 -12.42
N ASN A 152 -25.57 -25.17 -12.43
CA ASN A 152 -25.81 -24.43 -13.67
C ASN A 152 -24.51 -23.90 -14.31
N GLY A 153 -23.38 -24.01 -13.61
CA GLY A 153 -22.07 -23.66 -14.14
C GLY A 153 -21.85 -22.17 -14.31
N LEU A 154 -22.52 -21.35 -13.50
CA LEU A 154 -22.31 -19.91 -13.41
C LEU A 154 -21.24 -19.63 -12.36
N LYS A 155 -20.28 -18.78 -12.69
CA LYS A 155 -19.26 -18.34 -11.74
C LYS A 155 -19.01 -16.85 -11.91
N ALA A 156 -18.67 -16.19 -10.82
CA ALA A 156 -18.37 -14.77 -10.81
C ALA A 156 -17.12 -14.47 -9.99
N ARG A 157 -16.48 -13.35 -10.30
CA ARG A 157 -15.41 -12.76 -9.49
C ARG A 157 -15.47 -11.25 -9.59
N MET A 158 -14.93 -10.58 -8.58
CA MET A 158 -15.02 -9.13 -8.45
C MET A 158 -13.64 -8.50 -8.36
N SER A 159 -13.51 -7.26 -8.84
CA SER A 159 -12.38 -6.39 -8.55
C SER A 159 -12.88 -4.95 -8.49
N TYR A 160 -12.06 -4.04 -8.00
CA TYR A 160 -12.32 -2.61 -8.05
C TYR A 160 -11.41 -1.92 -9.07
N SER A 161 -11.89 -0.83 -9.63
CA SER A 161 -11.07 0.11 -10.39
C SER A 161 -11.42 1.53 -10.02
N LEU A 162 -10.67 2.49 -10.57
CA LEU A 162 -10.97 3.90 -10.45
C LEU A 162 -11.39 4.43 -11.82
N ASP A 163 -12.42 5.26 -11.83
CA ASP A 163 -12.84 5.99 -13.03
C ASP A 163 -11.89 7.17 -13.33
N ALA A 164 -12.17 7.91 -14.40
CA ALA A 164 -11.36 9.07 -14.79
C ALA A 164 -11.36 10.20 -13.73
N ALA A 165 -12.40 10.29 -12.90
CA ALA A 165 -12.50 11.22 -11.77
C ALA A 165 -11.85 10.66 -10.48
N GLY A 166 -11.31 9.44 -10.53
CA GLY A 166 -10.71 8.77 -9.39
C GLY A 166 -11.74 8.23 -8.39
N GLN A 167 -12.99 8.03 -8.80
CA GLN A 167 -14.05 7.37 -8.03
C GLN A 167 -13.97 5.85 -8.18
N LYS A 168 -14.29 5.14 -7.11
CA LYS A 168 -14.30 3.67 -7.06
C LYS A 168 -15.41 3.11 -7.95
N ILE A 169 -15.08 2.10 -8.75
CA ILE A 169 -16.01 1.32 -9.58
C ILE A 169 -15.88 -0.14 -9.18
N ILE A 170 -17.02 -0.85 -9.14
CA ILE A 170 -17.07 -2.30 -8.98
C ILE A 170 -17.01 -2.94 -10.37
N ASN A 171 -16.02 -3.79 -10.62
CA ASN A 171 -15.96 -4.65 -11.79
C ASN A 171 -16.43 -6.05 -11.41
N LEU A 172 -17.46 -6.54 -12.09
CA LEU A 172 -17.94 -7.91 -11.95
C LEU A 172 -17.62 -8.66 -13.23
N GLN A 173 -16.89 -9.77 -13.13
CA GLN A 173 -16.69 -10.68 -14.24
C GLN A 173 -17.51 -11.95 -14.01
N ILE A 174 -18.30 -12.33 -15.02
CA ILE A 174 -19.20 -13.47 -14.96
C ILE A 174 -18.88 -14.41 -16.12
N GLU A 175 -18.89 -15.72 -15.86
CA GLU A 175 -18.77 -16.77 -16.87
C GLU A 175 -19.85 -17.82 -16.62
N SER A 176 -20.44 -18.34 -17.69
CA SER A 176 -21.44 -19.42 -17.63
C SER A 176 -21.13 -20.49 -18.66
N LYS A 177 -21.42 -21.75 -18.36
CA LYS A 177 -21.36 -22.84 -19.34
C LYS A 177 -22.37 -22.68 -20.50
N LYS A 178 -23.42 -21.89 -20.31
CA LYS A 178 -24.49 -21.66 -21.29
C LYS A 178 -24.58 -20.18 -21.66
N ARG A 179 -25.12 -19.91 -22.86
CA ARG A 179 -25.52 -18.55 -23.24
C ARG A 179 -26.71 -18.11 -22.39
N ALA A 180 -26.65 -16.92 -21.83
CA ALA A 180 -27.73 -16.38 -21.00
C ALA A 180 -27.88 -14.86 -21.15
N THR A 181 -29.11 -14.37 -21.00
CA THR A 181 -29.41 -12.94 -20.83
C THR A 181 -30.14 -12.76 -19.51
N LEU A 182 -29.51 -12.04 -18.57
CA LEU A 182 -29.97 -11.88 -17.20
C LEU A 182 -30.01 -10.39 -16.83
N ARG A 183 -30.64 -10.05 -15.72
CA ARG A 183 -30.36 -8.81 -14.97
C ARG A 183 -29.53 -9.20 -13.76
N CYS A 184 -28.49 -8.44 -13.48
CA CYS A 184 -27.62 -8.65 -12.34
C CYS A 184 -27.54 -7.37 -11.50
N ALA A 185 -27.50 -7.52 -10.19
CA ALA A 185 -27.16 -6.48 -9.25
C ALA A 185 -26.03 -6.99 -8.34
N ILE A 186 -25.24 -6.07 -7.81
CA ILE A 186 -24.12 -6.38 -6.92
C ILE A 186 -24.12 -5.40 -5.75
N ASN A 187 -23.71 -5.88 -4.59
CA ASN A 187 -23.56 -5.14 -3.36
C ASN A 187 -22.25 -5.57 -2.70
N VAL A 188 -21.62 -4.67 -1.95
CA VAL A 188 -20.39 -4.98 -1.17
C VAL A 188 -20.54 -4.64 0.30
N CYS A 189 -21.77 -4.41 0.75
CA CYS A 189 -22.13 -4.08 2.12
C CYS A 189 -23.39 -4.85 2.51
N THR A 190 -23.32 -5.80 3.44
CA THR A 190 -24.49 -6.63 3.84
C THR A 190 -25.71 -5.79 4.24
N SER A 191 -25.48 -4.66 4.91
CA SER A 191 -26.52 -3.74 5.38
C SER A 191 -27.22 -2.94 4.27
N ASN A 192 -26.66 -2.94 3.06
CA ASN A 192 -27.24 -2.24 1.93
C ASN A 192 -28.23 -3.13 1.16
N SER A 193 -29.19 -2.51 0.48
CA SER A 193 -30.02 -3.24 -0.48
C SER A 193 -29.18 -3.66 -1.68
N ILE A 194 -29.39 -4.89 -2.18
CA ILE A 194 -28.73 -5.37 -3.39
C ILE A 194 -28.92 -4.44 -4.59
N GLU A 195 -30.04 -3.72 -4.64
CA GLU A 195 -30.40 -2.85 -5.76
C GLU A 195 -29.65 -1.51 -5.75
N GLN A 196 -28.90 -1.21 -4.68
CA GLN A 196 -28.27 0.10 -4.46
C GLN A 196 -27.31 0.50 -5.58
N ASN A 197 -26.54 -0.45 -6.11
CA ASN A 197 -25.64 -0.20 -7.25
C ASN A 197 -26.34 -0.34 -8.62
N GLY A 198 -27.63 -0.66 -8.60
CA GLY A 198 -28.52 -0.74 -9.76
C GLY A 198 -28.51 -2.09 -10.47
N TRP A 199 -29.68 -2.50 -10.95
CA TRP A 199 -29.83 -3.66 -11.83
C TRP A 199 -29.30 -3.36 -13.24
N ARG A 200 -28.44 -4.23 -13.76
CA ARG A 200 -27.86 -4.16 -15.10
C ARG A 200 -28.25 -5.36 -15.93
N LYS A 201 -28.66 -5.14 -17.19
CA LYS A 201 -28.82 -6.23 -18.16
C LYS A 201 -27.42 -6.75 -18.51
N ILE A 202 -27.24 -8.06 -18.42
CA ILE A 202 -26.00 -8.77 -18.76
C ILE A 202 -26.29 -9.82 -19.84
N GLN A 203 -25.32 -10.00 -20.74
CA GLN A 203 -25.38 -10.96 -21.84
C GLN A 203 -24.09 -11.77 -21.82
N ILE A 204 -24.23 -13.05 -21.48
CA ILE A 204 -23.11 -13.97 -21.27
C ILE A 204 -23.04 -14.92 -22.47
N GLU A 205 -21.86 -14.99 -23.09
CA GLU A 205 -21.54 -16.02 -24.06
C GLU A 205 -21.08 -17.29 -23.31
N ALA A 206 -21.40 -18.46 -23.86
CA ALA A 206 -21.03 -19.72 -23.24
C ALA A 206 -19.50 -19.85 -23.13
N ASN A 207 -19.02 -20.20 -21.93
CA ASN A 207 -17.61 -20.40 -21.56
C ASN A 207 -16.70 -19.19 -21.84
N LYS A 208 -17.25 -17.98 -21.82
CA LYS A 208 -16.49 -16.74 -22.01
C LYS A 208 -16.73 -15.78 -20.84
N PRO A 209 -15.68 -15.40 -20.10
CA PRO A 209 -15.78 -14.35 -19.09
C PRO A 209 -16.18 -13.01 -19.72
N THR A 210 -17.21 -12.38 -19.17
CA THR A 210 -17.67 -11.04 -19.57
C THR A 210 -17.60 -10.08 -18.40
N ASN A 211 -17.05 -8.88 -18.64
CA ASN A 211 -16.89 -7.84 -17.62
C ASN A 211 -18.06 -6.86 -17.63
N TYR A 212 -18.53 -6.50 -16.45
CA TYR A 212 -19.55 -5.49 -16.22
C TYR A 212 -19.10 -4.52 -15.15
N GLN A 213 -19.48 -3.26 -15.30
CA GLN A 213 -19.14 -2.19 -14.35
C GLN A 213 -20.38 -1.69 -13.64
N PHE A 214 -20.26 -1.56 -12.32
CA PHE A 214 -21.29 -1.03 -11.43
C PHE A 214 -20.74 0.17 -10.67
N ALA A 215 -21.61 1.15 -10.43
CA ALA A 215 -21.27 2.28 -9.58
C ALA A 215 -21.01 1.77 -8.16
N TYR A 216 -20.01 2.33 -7.47
CA TYR A 216 -19.82 2.08 -6.04
C TYR A 216 -20.65 3.07 -5.24
N LYS A 217 -21.82 2.65 -4.77
CA LYS A 217 -22.69 3.48 -3.90
C LYS A 217 -22.74 2.97 -2.46
N ASN A 218 -21.84 2.05 -2.11
CA ASN A 218 -21.84 1.37 -0.83
C ASN A 218 -21.37 2.24 0.34
N THR A 219 -21.93 1.98 1.51
CA THR A 219 -21.64 2.66 2.78
C THR A 219 -20.53 1.94 3.55
N CYS A 220 -20.31 0.67 3.26
CA CYS A 220 -19.27 -0.17 3.84
C CYS A 220 -18.68 -1.14 2.80
N ALA A 221 -17.64 -1.87 3.21
CA ALA A 221 -17.02 -2.93 2.44
C ALA A 221 -16.73 -4.11 3.37
N ASP A 222 -17.70 -5.02 3.53
CA ASP A 222 -17.65 -6.19 4.43
C ASP A 222 -17.74 -7.53 3.70
N GLY A 223 -17.79 -7.50 2.37
CA GLY A 223 -17.84 -8.67 1.48
C GLY A 223 -18.34 -8.24 0.11
N TRP A 224 -18.79 -9.18 -0.71
CA TRP A 224 -19.53 -8.86 -1.93
C TRP A 224 -20.66 -9.86 -2.13
N TRP A 225 -21.79 -9.43 -2.66
CA TRP A 225 -22.97 -10.24 -2.90
C TRP A 225 -23.53 -9.84 -4.23
N TRP A 226 -24.05 -10.79 -4.98
CA TRP A 226 -24.67 -10.48 -6.24
C TRP A 226 -25.93 -11.30 -6.42
N GLN A 227 -26.87 -10.75 -7.15
CA GLN A 227 -28.12 -11.43 -7.46
C GLN A 227 -28.36 -11.33 -8.94
N TYR A 228 -29.02 -12.35 -9.48
CA TYR A 228 -29.49 -12.30 -10.86
C TYR A 228 -30.98 -12.65 -10.96
N LYS A 229 -31.63 -12.06 -11.97
CA LYS A 229 -33.01 -12.33 -12.37
C LYS A 229 -33.06 -12.61 -13.87
N ASN A 230 -33.84 -13.59 -14.30
CA ASN A 230 -33.98 -13.87 -15.73
C ASN A 230 -34.66 -12.71 -16.47
N TYR A 231 -34.17 -12.40 -17.67
CA TYR A 231 -34.76 -11.37 -18.52
C TYR A 231 -35.99 -11.89 -19.29
N GLU A 232 -36.01 -13.19 -19.62
CA GLU A 232 -37.08 -13.86 -20.37
C GLU A 232 -37.25 -15.30 -19.84
N ARG A 233 -38.50 -15.78 -19.77
CA ARG A 233 -38.84 -17.18 -19.44
C ARG A 233 -38.50 -18.07 -20.64
N LEU A 234 -37.21 -18.26 -20.95
CA LEU A 234 -36.78 -19.21 -21.99
C LEU A 234 -36.60 -20.60 -21.37
N PRO A 235 -37.10 -21.67 -22.01
CA PRO A 235 -36.91 -23.03 -21.51
C PRO A 235 -35.42 -23.37 -21.39
N GLY A 236 -35.00 -23.86 -20.21
CA GLY A 236 -33.61 -24.29 -19.96
C GLY A 236 -32.64 -23.25 -19.39
N LEU A 237 -33.16 -22.06 -19.01
CA LEU A 237 -32.42 -21.05 -18.25
C LEU A 237 -32.40 -21.34 -16.74
N LEU A 238 -31.42 -20.71 -16.06
CA LEU A 238 -31.22 -20.68 -14.60
C LEU A 238 -32.54 -20.45 -13.84
N GLU A 239 -32.66 -20.93 -12.61
CA GLU A 239 -33.84 -20.64 -11.78
C GLU A 239 -34.03 -19.12 -11.57
N ASN A 240 -35.27 -18.66 -11.40
CA ASN A 240 -35.58 -17.24 -11.20
C ASN A 240 -35.16 -16.77 -9.80
N ASP A 241 -34.70 -15.53 -9.70
CA ASP A 241 -34.45 -14.79 -8.45
C ASP A 241 -33.59 -15.55 -7.43
N VAL A 242 -32.33 -15.79 -7.79
CA VAL A 242 -31.36 -16.41 -6.89
C VAL A 242 -30.45 -15.36 -6.28
N GLU A 243 -30.44 -15.31 -4.96
CA GLU A 243 -29.44 -14.57 -4.20
C GLU A 243 -28.17 -15.41 -4.05
N LEU A 244 -27.05 -14.86 -4.54
CA LEU A 244 -25.77 -15.55 -4.54
C LEU A 244 -24.82 -14.84 -3.58
N ASN A 245 -24.60 -15.51 -2.45
CA ASN A 245 -23.60 -15.14 -1.48
C ASN A 245 -22.31 -15.86 -1.86
N PRO A 246 -21.16 -15.19 -1.97
CA PRO A 246 -19.91 -15.90 -2.01
C PRO A 246 -19.79 -16.72 -0.74
N VAL A 247 -19.48 -18.00 -0.93
CA VAL A 247 -19.07 -18.85 0.18
C VAL A 247 -17.68 -18.35 0.54
N ASP A 248 -17.51 -17.91 1.79
CA ASP A 248 -16.19 -17.61 2.32
C ASP A 248 -15.35 -18.90 2.20
N ASP A 249 -14.31 -18.87 1.37
CA ASP A 249 -13.22 -19.85 1.40
C ASP A 249 -12.16 -19.39 2.40
#